data_AF-A0A9D7M237-F1
#
_entry.id   AF-A0A9D7M237-F1
#
_cell.length_a   1.000
_cell.length_b   1.000
_cell.length_c   1.000
_cell.angle_alpha   90.00
_cell.angle_beta   90.00
_cell.angle_gamma   90.00
#
_symmetry.space_group_name_H-M   'P 1'
#
loop_
_entity.id
_entity.type
_entity.pdbx_description
1 polymer ?
#
loop_
_entity_poly.entity_id
_entity_poly.type
_entity_poly.pdbx_seq_one_letter_code
_entity_poly.pdbx_strand_id
1 'polypeptide(L)'
;MHATKHANGRDWWVITHQRSTNAFHLTLVTPSGPTQHFVQNTGPAVPRFDIGEGQAEFSPDGSMFGFVHNRFNSFYLFDFDRCSGTISFRDSVHITQSNPNEWPLWGGTFSPNSQYFMQTHNNEFFNTMCLRPHWQPVKISWCG
;
A
#
# COMPACT_ATOMS: atom_id res chain seq x y z
N MET A 1 8.46 0.17 4.79
CA MET A 1 8.20 -0.85 5.85
C MET A 1 6.92 -0.47 6.54
N HIS A 2 6.05 -1.42 6.86
CA HIS A 2 4.87 -1.17 7.71
C HIS A 2 4.57 -2.42 8.56
N ALA A 3 3.73 -2.26 9.58
CA ALA A 3 3.28 -3.36 10.41
C ALA A 3 1.76 -3.39 10.54
N THR A 4 1.21 -4.58 10.83
CA THR A 4 -0.20 -4.77 11.18
C THR A 4 -0.35 -5.86 12.23
N LYS A 5 -1.46 -5.86 12.95
CA LYS A 5 -1.73 -6.82 14.02
C LYS A 5 -2.07 -8.19 13.42
N HIS A 6 -1.42 -9.22 13.92
CA HIS A 6 -1.77 -10.61 13.62
C HIS A 6 -3.23 -10.89 14.01
N ALA A 7 -3.88 -11.85 13.34
CA ALA A 7 -5.28 -12.19 13.56
C ALA A 7 -5.62 -12.57 15.01
N ASN A 8 -4.65 -13.11 15.76
CA ASN A 8 -4.78 -13.44 17.18
C ASN A 8 -4.86 -12.22 18.11
N GLY A 9 -4.72 -11.00 17.59
CA GLY A 9 -4.90 -9.78 18.36
C GLY A 9 -3.78 -9.48 19.37
N ARG A 10 -2.64 -10.17 19.32
CA ARG A 10 -1.49 -9.94 20.21
C ARG A 10 -0.19 -9.73 19.43
N ASP A 11 0.06 -10.59 18.45
CA ASP A 11 1.31 -10.60 17.69
C ASP A 11 1.22 -9.63 16.50
N TRP A 12 2.34 -9.37 15.83
CA TRP A 12 2.43 -8.38 14.76
C TRP A 12 3.12 -8.94 13.52
N TRP A 13 2.59 -8.62 12.36
CA TRP A 13 3.28 -8.76 11.10
C TRP A 13 4.06 -7.48 10.80
N VAL A 14 5.33 -7.61 10.44
CA VAL A 14 6.15 -6.54 9.86
C VAL A 14 6.48 -6.92 8.43
N ILE A 15 6.15 -6.04 7.49
CA ILE A 15 6.41 -6.24 6.05
C ILE A 15 7.38 -5.20 5.53
N THR A 16 8.35 -5.67 4.75
CA THR A 16 9.24 -4.84 3.95
C THR A 16 9.24 -5.30 2.51
N HIS A 17 9.21 -4.36 1.59
CA HIS A 17 9.43 -4.62 0.18
C HIS A 17 10.93 -4.58 -0.11
N GLN A 18 11.45 -5.60 -0.80
CA GLN A 18 12.83 -5.65 -1.24
C GLN A 18 13.00 -4.74 -2.47
N ARG A 19 13.96 -3.82 -2.37
CA ARG A 19 14.25 -2.84 -3.41
C ARG A 19 14.46 -3.50 -4.77
N SER A 20 13.83 -2.93 -5.80
CA SER A 20 14.02 -3.34 -7.20
C SER A 20 13.58 -4.76 -7.54
N THR A 21 12.65 -5.31 -6.78
CA THR A 21 12.10 -6.64 -6.99
C THR A 21 10.57 -6.59 -6.81
N ASN A 22 9.93 -7.75 -6.80
CA ASN A 22 8.57 -7.96 -6.31
C ASN A 22 8.54 -8.80 -5.03
N ALA A 23 9.67 -8.88 -4.32
CA ALA A 23 9.81 -9.68 -3.12
C ALA A 23 9.39 -8.88 -1.88
N PHE A 24 8.56 -9.49 -1.05
CA PHE A 24 8.17 -9.00 0.27
C PHE A 24 8.79 -9.89 1.33
N HIS A 25 9.52 -9.30 2.27
CA HIS A 25 9.93 -9.99 3.49
C HIS A 25 8.86 -9.78 4.55
N LEU A 26 8.40 -10.88 5.11
CA LEU A 26 7.39 -10.91 6.14
C LEU A 26 7.98 -11.49 7.41
N THR A 27 7.83 -10.76 8.51
CA THR A 27 8.32 -11.16 9.82
C THR A 27 7.17 -11.17 10.82
N LEU A 28 6.93 -12.31 11.47
CA LEU A 28 6.04 -12.40 12.61
C LEU A 28 6.81 -12.03 13.87
N VAL A 29 6.28 -11.08 14.64
CA VAL A 29 6.85 -10.60 15.89
C VAL A 29 5.86 -10.90 17.01
N THR A 30 6.32 -11.63 18.01
CA THR A 30 5.57 -11.94 19.23
C THR A 30 6.20 -11.21 20.42
N PRO A 31 5.60 -11.27 21.63
CA PRO A 31 6.21 -10.69 22.83
C PRO A 31 7.61 -11.26 23.17
N SER A 32 7.96 -12.44 22.66
CA SER A 32 9.29 -13.04 22.84
C SER A 32 10.30 -12.63 21.76
N GLY A 33 9.88 -11.84 20.75
CA GLY A 33 10.71 -11.40 19.63
C GLY A 33 10.24 -11.91 18.27
N PRO A 34 11.05 -11.75 17.22
CA PRO A 34 10.76 -12.29 15.88
C PRO A 34 10.76 -13.83 15.91
N THR A 35 9.68 -14.46 15.43
CA THR A 35 9.50 -15.92 15.49
C THR A 35 9.44 -16.60 14.13
N GLN A 36 8.98 -15.90 13.09
CA GLN A 36 8.90 -16.43 11.73
C GLN A 36 9.34 -15.37 10.73
N HIS A 37 10.09 -15.78 9.72
CA HIS A 37 10.47 -14.95 8.59
C HIS A 37 10.35 -15.77 7.30
N PHE A 38 9.77 -15.15 6.27
CA PHE A 38 9.76 -15.71 4.93
C PHE A 38 9.69 -14.60 3.87
N VAL A 39 10.01 -14.98 2.64
CA VAL A 39 9.92 -14.12 1.47
C VAL A 39 8.84 -14.62 0.54
N GLN A 40 7.98 -13.71 0.08
CA GLN A 40 6.98 -14.00 -0.93
C GLN A 40 7.13 -13.03 -2.10
N ASN A 41 7.16 -13.58 -3.31
CA ASN A 41 7.17 -12.80 -4.54
C ASN A 41 5.74 -12.67 -5.08
N THR A 42 5.25 -11.46 -5.26
CA THR A 42 3.91 -11.22 -5.80
C THR A 42 3.79 -9.83 -6.44
N GLY A 43 2.94 -9.71 -7.45
CA GLY A 43 2.75 -8.45 -8.19
C GLY A 43 3.93 -8.08 -9.10
N PRO A 44 3.86 -6.90 -9.72
CA PRO A 44 4.87 -6.43 -10.66
C PRO A 44 6.18 -6.08 -9.94
N ALA A 45 7.30 -6.38 -10.60
CA ALA A 45 8.60 -5.94 -10.13
C ALA A 45 8.68 -4.42 -10.27
N VAL A 46 8.90 -3.74 -9.15
CA VAL A 46 9.05 -2.29 -9.13
C VAL A 46 10.46 -1.95 -9.62
N PRO A 47 10.64 -1.22 -10.74
CA PRO A 47 11.95 -0.99 -11.33
C PRO A 47 12.92 -0.25 -10.39
N ARG A 48 14.23 -0.47 -10.59
CA ARG A 48 15.30 0.19 -9.80
C ARG A 48 15.37 1.69 -10.10
N PHE A 49 15.16 2.51 -9.08
CA PHE A 49 15.62 3.90 -9.06
C PHE A 49 16.31 4.24 -7.74
N ASP A 50 17.13 5.29 -7.82
CA ASP A 50 18.24 5.51 -6.90
C ASP A 50 17.82 6.08 -5.53
N ILE A 51 16.55 6.41 -5.32
CA ILE A 51 16.04 7.09 -4.12
C ILE A 51 14.81 6.34 -3.55
N GLY A 52 14.68 6.33 -2.21
CA GLY A 52 13.65 5.64 -1.43
C GLY A 52 12.23 6.20 -1.63
N GLU A 53 11.74 6.07 -2.85
CA GLU A 53 10.50 6.66 -3.33
C GLU A 53 9.34 5.69 -3.11
N GLY A 54 8.42 6.11 -2.26
CA GLY A 54 7.15 5.43 -2.04
C GLY A 54 6.74 5.37 -0.58
N GLN A 55 5.44 5.26 -0.36
CA GLN A 55 4.84 5.02 0.95
C GLN A 55 4.16 3.66 0.92
N ALA A 56 4.30 2.93 2.02
CA ALA A 56 3.57 1.69 2.23
C ALA A 56 2.73 1.80 3.49
N GLU A 57 1.51 1.27 3.45
CA GLU A 57 0.60 1.29 4.59
C GLU A 57 -0.30 0.04 4.56
N PHE A 58 -0.70 -0.42 5.74
CA PHE A 58 -1.80 -1.38 5.86
C PHE A 58 -3.13 -0.63 5.96
N SER A 59 -4.21 -1.24 5.47
CA SER A 59 -5.55 -0.80 5.85
C SER A 59 -5.76 -0.90 7.37
N PRO A 60 -6.66 -0.10 7.97
CA PRO A 60 -6.90 -0.13 9.43
C PRO A 60 -7.29 -1.50 9.99
N ASP A 61 -8.01 -2.31 9.21
CA ASP A 61 -8.37 -3.70 9.54
C ASP A 61 -7.25 -4.71 9.23
N GLY A 62 -6.18 -4.27 8.58
CA GLY A 62 -5.00 -5.04 8.18
C GLY A 62 -5.25 -6.06 7.08
N SER A 63 -6.41 -6.03 6.42
CA SER A 63 -6.75 -6.99 5.34
C SER A 63 -6.09 -6.64 4.01
N MET A 64 -5.57 -5.42 3.86
CA MET A 64 -4.93 -4.95 2.64
C MET A 64 -3.61 -4.25 2.93
N PHE A 65 -2.70 -4.33 1.98
CA PHE A 65 -1.43 -3.62 1.99
C PHE A 65 -1.33 -2.76 0.72
N GLY A 66 -1.15 -1.46 0.91
CA GLY A 66 -0.99 -0.48 -0.16
C GLY A 66 0.47 -0.06 -0.31
N PHE A 67 0.92 0.09 -1.54
CA PHE A 67 2.25 0.60 -1.88
C PHE A 67 2.15 1.65 -2.98
N VAL A 68 2.48 2.89 -2.65
CA VAL A 68 2.58 4.00 -3.62
C VAL A 68 4.02 4.06 -4.13
N HIS A 69 4.18 4.16 -5.43
CA HIS A 69 5.46 4.42 -6.09
C HIS A 69 5.44 5.77 -6.78
N ASN A 70 6.20 6.71 -6.20
CA ASN A 70 6.12 8.13 -6.52
C ASN A 70 6.42 8.41 -8.00
N ARG A 71 7.56 7.95 -8.52
CA ARG A 71 7.97 8.26 -9.91
C ARG A 71 7.10 7.65 -11.02
N PHE A 72 6.38 6.57 -10.73
CA PHE A 72 5.50 5.95 -11.70
C PHE A 72 4.04 6.37 -11.51
N ASN A 73 3.78 7.26 -10.54
CA ASN A 73 2.44 7.61 -10.12
C ASN A 73 1.53 6.38 -9.98
N SER A 74 2.12 5.32 -9.43
CA SER A 74 1.49 4.00 -9.37
C SER A 74 1.14 3.67 -7.95
N PHE A 75 -0.08 3.23 -7.73
CA PHE A 75 -0.51 2.62 -6.49
C PHE A 75 -0.71 1.12 -6.74
N TYR A 76 -0.11 0.30 -5.89
CA TYR A 76 -0.25 -1.15 -5.91
C TYR A 76 -0.99 -1.58 -4.67
N LEU A 77 -2.00 -2.43 -4.84
CA LEU A 77 -2.75 -2.99 -3.74
C LEU A 77 -2.57 -4.50 -3.69
N PHE A 78 -2.41 -5.00 -2.46
CA PHE A 78 -2.31 -6.40 -2.14
C PHE A 78 -3.38 -6.76 -1.10
N ASP A 79 -3.95 -7.95 -1.24
CA ASP A 79 -4.68 -8.62 -0.17
C ASP A 79 -3.68 -9.24 0.82
N PHE A 80 -4.01 -9.20 2.11
CA PHE A 80 -3.19 -9.73 3.19
C PHE A 80 -3.99 -10.60 4.15
N ASP A 81 -3.62 -11.88 4.25
CA ASP A 81 -4.15 -12.78 5.25
C ASP A 81 -3.36 -12.65 6.56
N ARG A 82 -3.96 -12.00 7.55
CA ARG A 82 -3.35 -11.77 8.88
C ARG A 82 -3.12 -13.05 9.70
N CYS A 83 -3.74 -14.17 9.33
CA CYS A 83 -3.54 -15.47 10.00
C CYS A 83 -2.26 -16.15 9.53
N SER A 84 -2.03 -16.18 8.21
CA SER A 84 -0.90 -16.90 7.61
C SER A 84 0.28 -15.99 7.24
N GLY A 85 0.03 -14.69 7.13
CA GLY A 85 0.96 -13.74 6.51
C GLY A 85 0.98 -13.82 4.99
N THR A 86 0.02 -14.49 4.33
CA THR A 86 0.01 -14.55 2.87
C THR A 86 -0.31 -13.18 2.27
N ILE A 87 0.53 -12.70 1.35
CA ILE A 87 0.32 -11.47 0.59
C ILE A 87 0.08 -11.79 -0.90
N SER A 88 -0.99 -11.28 -1.49
CA SER A 88 -1.32 -11.51 -2.89
C SER A 88 -1.67 -10.22 -3.62
N PHE A 89 -1.07 -10.02 -4.79
CA PHE A 89 -1.39 -8.88 -5.64
C PHE A 89 -2.87 -8.87 -5.99
N ARG A 90 -3.52 -7.73 -5.72
CA ARG A 90 -4.93 -7.50 -6.00
C ARG A 90 -5.09 -6.71 -7.30
N ASP A 91 -4.51 -5.52 -7.33
CA ASP A 91 -4.65 -4.59 -8.46
C ASP A 91 -3.58 -3.48 -8.41
N SER A 92 -3.49 -2.70 -9.49
CA SER A 92 -2.67 -1.49 -9.54
C SER A 92 -3.37 -0.37 -10.30
N VAL A 93 -3.25 0.86 -9.79
CA VAL A 93 -3.74 2.06 -10.44
C VAL A 93 -2.56 2.92 -10.89
N HIS A 94 -2.55 3.31 -12.15
CA HIS A 94 -1.62 4.31 -12.67
C HIS A 94 -2.36 5.64 -12.79
N ILE A 95 -1.88 6.66 -12.08
CA ILE A 95 -2.42 8.02 -12.16
C ILE A 95 -1.65 8.75 -13.26
N THR A 96 -2.32 8.92 -14.40
CA THR A 96 -1.81 9.74 -15.50
C THR A 96 -1.72 11.20 -15.06
N GLN A 97 -0.52 11.77 -15.17
CA GLN A 97 -0.33 13.21 -15.02
C GLN A 97 -0.94 13.92 -16.23
N SER A 98 -1.70 14.98 -15.99
CA SER A 98 -2.20 15.82 -17.10
C SER A 98 -1.14 16.76 -17.65
N ASN A 99 -0.11 17.06 -16.85
CA ASN A 99 0.99 17.95 -17.20
C ASN A 99 2.32 17.30 -16.77
N PRO A 100 3.35 17.24 -17.64
CA PRO A 100 4.65 16.66 -17.32
C PRO A 100 5.44 17.40 -16.23
N ASN A 101 4.99 18.59 -15.82
CA ASN A 101 5.55 19.35 -14.70
C ASN A 101 4.81 19.09 -13.37
N GLU A 102 3.82 18.18 -13.34
CA GLU A 102 3.17 17.77 -12.10
C GLU A 102 4.16 17.05 -11.20
N TRP A 103 4.09 17.35 -9.91
CA TRP A 103 4.89 16.62 -8.93
C TRP A 103 4.38 15.19 -8.83
N PRO A 104 5.27 14.20 -8.69
CA PRO A 104 4.88 12.80 -8.53
C PRO A 104 4.00 12.61 -7.30
N LEU A 105 3.24 11.51 -7.25
CA LEU A 105 2.55 11.10 -6.02
C LEU A 105 3.56 10.99 -4.88
N TRP A 106 3.23 11.46 -3.68
CA TRP A 106 4.15 11.35 -2.53
C TRP A 106 3.68 10.34 -1.50
N GLY A 107 2.36 10.15 -1.40
CA GLY A 107 1.79 9.32 -0.36
C GLY A 107 0.28 9.17 -0.51
N GLY A 108 -0.25 8.31 0.34
CA GLY A 108 -1.68 8.09 0.45
C GLY A 108 -1.98 7.35 1.74
N THR A 109 -3.25 7.34 2.12
CA THR A 109 -3.70 6.66 3.33
C THR A 109 -5.05 5.99 3.14
N PHE A 110 -5.25 4.90 3.87
CA PHE A 110 -6.53 4.22 3.90
C PHE A 110 -7.55 4.99 4.75
N SER A 111 -8.82 4.97 4.34
CA SER A 111 -9.90 5.47 5.19
C SER A 111 -10.07 4.60 6.44
N PRO A 112 -10.61 5.14 7.55
CA PRO A 112 -10.77 4.40 8.81
C PRO A 112 -11.58 3.10 8.70
N ASN A 113 -12.46 3.01 7.69
CA ASN A 113 -13.29 1.83 7.42
C ASN A 113 -12.69 0.87 6.38
N SER A 114 -11.45 1.07 5.95
CA SER A 114 -10.77 0.27 4.91
C SER A 114 -11.50 0.23 3.56
N GLN A 115 -12.34 1.20 3.22
CA GLN A 115 -13.11 1.19 1.96
C GLN A 115 -12.57 2.14 0.90
N TYR A 116 -11.72 3.08 1.30
CA TYR A 116 -11.16 4.08 0.42
C TYR A 116 -9.66 4.23 0.64
N PHE A 117 -8.96 4.64 -0.40
CA PHE A 117 -7.57 5.06 -0.33
C PHE A 117 -7.52 6.49 -0.85
N MET A 118 -7.08 7.39 0.02
CA MET A 118 -6.99 8.82 -0.24
C MET A 118 -5.56 9.13 -0.65
N GLN A 119 -5.41 9.86 -1.74
CA GLN A 119 -4.09 10.29 -2.24
C GLN A 119 -4.06 11.80 -2.34
N THR A 120 -2.90 12.38 -2.02
CA THR A 120 -2.65 13.81 -2.20
C THR A 120 -2.13 14.07 -3.61
N HIS A 121 -2.75 15.03 -4.31
CA HIS A 121 -2.29 15.54 -5.59
C HIS A 121 -2.18 17.07 -5.50
N ASN A 122 -1.19 17.67 -6.17
CA ASN A 122 -1.01 19.12 -6.11
C ASN A 122 -2.18 19.87 -6.78
N ASN A 123 -2.52 21.03 -6.19
CA ASN A 123 -3.58 21.98 -6.56
C ASN A 123 -5.04 21.54 -6.36
N GLU A 124 -5.40 21.14 -5.13
CA GLU A 124 -6.72 21.32 -4.49
C GLU A 124 -7.57 20.08 -4.14
N PHE A 125 -7.26 18.84 -4.53
CA PHE A 125 -8.18 17.73 -4.20
C PHE A 125 -7.50 16.42 -3.80
N PHE A 126 -8.01 15.83 -2.72
CA PHE A 126 -7.79 14.43 -2.41
C PHE A 126 -8.52 13.58 -3.44
N ASN A 127 -7.77 12.85 -4.27
CA ASN A 127 -8.40 11.81 -5.07
C ASN A 127 -8.72 10.65 -4.14
N THR A 128 -10.01 10.33 -4.02
CA THR A 128 -10.47 9.19 -3.23
C THR A 128 -10.78 8.04 -4.17
N MET A 129 -10.15 6.90 -3.95
CA MET A 129 -10.39 5.69 -4.72
C MET A 129 -11.18 4.70 -3.88
N CYS A 130 -12.29 4.19 -4.42
CA CYS A 130 -13.07 3.12 -3.78
C CYS A 130 -12.39 1.76 -3.99
N LEU A 131 -12.18 0.99 -2.92
CA LEU A 131 -11.41 -0.26 -2.93
C LEU A 131 -12.25 -1.52 -3.25
N ARG A 132 -13.48 -1.34 -3.76
CA ARG A 132 -14.41 -2.43 -4.12
C ARG A 132 -13.96 -3.12 -5.44
N PRO A 133 -14.55 -4.27 -5.84
CA PRO A 133 -14.05 -5.11 -6.94
C PRO A 133 -13.89 -4.41 -8.31
N HIS A 134 -14.39 -3.19 -8.45
CA HIS A 134 -14.13 -2.30 -9.58
C HIS A 134 -13.76 -0.92 -9.05
N TRP A 135 -12.47 -0.57 -9.17
CA TRP A 135 -11.90 0.69 -8.74
C TRP A 135 -12.41 1.82 -9.63
N GLN A 136 -13.17 2.75 -9.05
CA GLN A 136 -13.56 3.97 -9.74
C GLN A 136 -13.05 5.20 -8.98
N PRO A 137 -12.45 6.18 -9.69
CA PRO A 137 -12.13 7.47 -9.10
C PRO A 137 -13.43 8.11 -8.58
N VAL A 138 -13.48 8.41 -7.29
CA VAL A 138 -14.58 9.18 -6.71
C VAL A 138 -14.03 10.57 -6.40
N LYS A 139 -14.53 11.59 -7.10
CA LYS A 139 -14.30 12.97 -6.69
C LYS A 139 -15.10 13.22 -5.41
N ILE A 140 -14.41 13.39 -4.29
CA ILE A 140 -15.05 13.91 -3.07
C ILE A 140 -14.82 15.42 -3.06
N SER A 141 -15.86 16.18 -3.37
CA SER A 141 -15.92 17.61 -3.08
C SER A 141 -16.36 17.76 -1.62
N TRP A 142 -15.49 18.29 -0.77
CA TRP A 142 -15.91 18.76 0.55
C TRP A 142 -16.75 20.02 0.34
N CYS A 143 -18.03 20.01 0.75
CA CYS A 143 -18.80 21.25 0.86
C CYS A 143 -18.21 22.08 1.99
N GLY A 144 -17.81 23.31 1.67
CA GLY A 144 -17.60 24.37 2.67
C GLY A 144 -18.91 24.90 3.22
#